data_AF-A0A6V8L7T4-F1
#
_entry.id   AF-A0A6V8L7T4-F1
#
_cell.length_a   1.000
_cell.length_b   1.000
_cell.length_c   1.000
_cell.angle_alpha   90.00
_cell.angle_beta   90.00
_cell.angle_gamma   90.00
#
_symmetry.space_group_name_H-M   'P 1'
#
loop_
_entity.id
_entity.type
_entity.pdbx_description
1 polymer ?
#
loop_
_entity_poly.entity_id
_entity_poly.type
_entity_poly.pdbx_seq_one_letter_code
_entity_poly.pdbx_strand_id
1 'polypeptide(L)'
;MRLIALGTAISLSATFLEPSAASAAVPTSLQVEPPSTERARFTFGDDEGTVAKNTAPDGGDGTLQNGATFTTGSPWPKLNVTQNALRLDGVDDVMTTPVVLATNQSFTVATWVKVDNPKRAQSVLSQSGPGSPRTR
;
A
#
# COMPACT_ATOMS: atom_id res chain seq x y z
N MET A 1 -6.24 1.54 -34.50
CA MET A 1 -5.21 0.56 -34.11
C MET A 1 -5.44 0.21 -32.64
N ARG A 2 -5.91 -1.01 -32.37
CA ARG A 2 -6.23 -1.52 -31.03
C ARG A 2 -4.96 -2.10 -30.42
N LEU A 3 -4.69 -1.81 -29.16
CA LEU A 3 -3.85 -2.66 -28.32
C LEU A 3 -4.53 -2.84 -26.96
N ILE A 4 -4.85 -4.09 -26.67
CA ILE A 4 -5.40 -4.61 -25.43
C ILE A 4 -4.20 -5.12 -24.64
N ALA A 5 -4.07 -4.73 -23.37
CA ALA A 5 -3.17 -5.41 -22.44
C ALA A 5 -4.01 -5.91 -21.25
N LEU A 6 -4.39 -7.18 -21.31
CA LEU A 6 -4.70 -7.99 -20.14
C LEU A 6 -3.37 -8.37 -19.48
N GLY A 7 -3.32 -8.29 -18.15
CA GLY A 7 -2.21 -8.81 -17.34
C GLY A 7 -2.77 -9.47 -16.09
N THR A 8 -3.19 -10.72 -16.21
CA THR A 8 -3.43 -11.62 -15.08
C THR A 8 -2.06 -12.03 -14.55
N ALA A 9 -1.73 -11.72 -13.30
CA ALA A 9 -0.57 -12.32 -12.65
C ALA A 9 -1.00 -13.62 -11.98
N ILE A 10 -0.68 -14.74 -12.65
CA ILE A 10 -0.60 -16.07 -12.07
C ILE A 10 0.53 -16.05 -11.02
N SER A 11 0.32 -16.72 -9.89
CA SER A 11 1.30 -16.89 -8.81
C SER A 11 2.70 -17.23 -9.36
N LEU A 12 3.71 -16.45 -8.99
CA LEU A 12 5.12 -16.77 -9.25
C LEU A 12 5.74 -17.33 -7.96
N SER A 13 5.93 -18.65 -7.92
CA SER A 13 6.86 -19.29 -6.99
C SER A 13 8.23 -19.36 -7.67
N ALA A 14 9.23 -18.69 -7.11
CA ALA A 14 10.62 -18.86 -7.52
C ALA A 14 11.27 -19.94 -6.64
N THR A 15 11.63 -21.08 -7.21
CA THR A 15 12.55 -22.05 -6.58
C THR A 15 13.91 -21.87 -7.24
N PHE A 16 14.89 -21.37 -6.49
CA PHE A 16 16.26 -21.23 -6.97
C PHE A 16 17.04 -22.52 -6.66
N LEU A 17 17.56 -23.20 -7.69
CA LEU A 17 18.58 -24.26 -7.54
C LEU A 17 19.95 -23.64 -7.88
N GLU A 18 20.85 -23.56 -6.89
CA GLU A 18 22.25 -23.17 -7.13
C GLU A 18 23.14 -24.39 -7.40
N PRO A 19 24.03 -24.38 -8.41
CA PRO A 19 25.09 -25.37 -8.53
C PRO A 19 26.28 -25.01 -7.63
N SER A 20 26.43 -25.88 -6.62
CA SER A 20 27.58 -26.16 -5.73
C SER A 20 28.98 -25.69 -6.17
N ALA A 21 29.60 -24.88 -5.31
CA ALA A 21 31.02 -25.02 -4.95
C ALA A 21 31.14 -24.98 -3.41
N ALA A 22 31.50 -26.11 -2.82
CA ALA A 22 31.54 -26.35 -1.38
C ALA A 22 32.81 -25.80 -0.71
N SER A 23 32.68 -25.19 0.49
CA SER A 23 33.46 -25.55 1.69
C SER A 23 33.00 -24.76 2.93
N ALA A 24 32.99 -25.45 4.09
CA ALA A 24 32.60 -25.05 5.45
C ALA A 24 31.08 -24.97 5.75
N ALA A 25 30.51 -26.13 6.11
CA ALA A 25 29.15 -26.25 6.63
C ALA A 25 29.04 -25.65 8.06
N VAL A 26 28.66 -24.38 8.15
CA VAL A 26 27.91 -23.88 9.30
C VAL A 26 26.47 -24.36 9.09
N PRO A 27 25.78 -24.99 10.05
CA PRO A 27 24.37 -25.29 9.89
C PRO A 27 23.61 -23.96 9.86
N THR A 28 23.42 -23.40 8.66
CA THR A 28 22.51 -22.28 8.43
C THR A 28 21.11 -22.84 8.65
N SER A 29 20.63 -22.74 9.89
CA SER A 29 19.21 -22.81 10.16
C SER A 29 18.54 -21.78 9.26
N LEU A 30 17.71 -22.23 8.31
CA LEU A 30 16.76 -21.34 7.65
C LEU A 30 15.84 -20.81 8.74
N GLN A 31 16.21 -19.66 9.32
CA GLN A 31 15.29 -18.86 10.11
C GLN A 31 14.24 -18.37 9.13
N VAL A 32 13.14 -19.10 9.02
CA VAL A 32 11.92 -18.57 8.42
C VAL A 32 11.53 -17.41 9.32
N GLU A 33 11.76 -16.18 8.84
CA GLU A 33 11.26 -14.99 9.51
C GLU A 33 9.75 -15.18 9.67
N PRO A 34 9.17 -15.00 10.88
CA PRO A 34 7.74 -15.06 11.04
C PRO A 34 7.09 -14.14 9.99
N PRO A 35 5.98 -14.56 9.36
CA PRO A 35 5.37 -13.76 8.31
C PRO A 35 5.09 -12.36 8.85
N SER A 36 5.47 -11.34 8.08
CA SER A 36 5.15 -9.96 8.42
C SER A 36 3.63 -9.83 8.51
N THR A 37 3.15 -9.30 9.64
CA THR A 37 1.72 -9.11 9.85
C THR A 37 1.28 -7.89 9.07
N GLU A 38 0.27 -8.04 8.21
CA GLU A 38 -0.34 -6.92 7.51
C GLU A 38 -0.89 -5.91 8.55
N ARG A 39 -0.46 -4.65 8.45
CA ARG A 39 -0.82 -3.60 9.42
C ARG A 39 -1.96 -2.69 8.95
N ALA A 40 -2.17 -2.62 7.64
CA ALA A 40 -3.23 -1.81 7.05
C ALA A 40 -3.74 -2.42 5.76
N ARG A 41 -5.05 -2.53 5.64
CA ARG A 41 -5.75 -2.88 4.40
C ARG A 41 -7.01 -2.03 4.29
N PHE A 42 -7.06 -1.18 3.28
CA PHE A 42 -8.22 -0.32 2.98
C PHE A 42 -8.81 -0.71 1.64
N THR A 43 -10.07 -1.14 1.62
CA THR A 43 -10.79 -1.55 0.41
C THR A 43 -11.77 -0.48 -0.08
N PHE A 44 -12.18 0.44 0.79
CA PHE A 44 -13.13 1.52 0.54
C PHE A 44 -14.52 1.08 0.06
N GLY A 45 -14.82 -0.23 0.06
CA GLY A 45 -15.99 -0.80 -0.61
C GLY A 45 -17.32 -0.37 0.00
N ASP A 46 -17.45 -0.47 1.32
CA ASP A 46 -18.68 -0.17 2.08
C ASP A 46 -18.45 0.98 3.08
N ASP A 47 -17.44 1.81 2.82
CA ASP A 47 -17.09 2.93 3.67
C ASP A 47 -17.92 4.17 3.29
N GLU A 48 -18.44 4.86 4.30
CA GLU A 48 -19.26 6.06 4.16
C GLU A 48 -18.79 7.13 5.14
N GLY A 49 -19.17 8.38 4.87
CA GLY A 49 -18.76 9.53 5.68
C GLY A 49 -17.25 9.74 5.61
N THR A 50 -16.61 9.86 6.77
CA THR A 50 -15.18 10.22 6.88
C THR A 50 -14.30 9.12 7.47
N VAL A 51 -14.83 7.90 7.63
CA VAL A 51 -14.09 6.78 8.24
C VAL A 51 -13.82 5.72 7.18
N ALA A 52 -12.53 5.43 6.96
CA ALA A 52 -12.09 4.33 6.10
C ALA A 52 -11.74 3.12 6.96
N LYS A 53 -12.45 2.01 6.79
CA LYS A 53 -12.25 0.84 7.65
C LYS A 53 -10.94 0.15 7.32
N ASN A 54 -10.15 -0.12 8.35
CA ASN A 54 -8.98 -0.97 8.24
C ASN A 54 -9.38 -2.42 8.48
N THR A 55 -9.21 -3.28 7.47
CA THR A 55 -9.55 -4.71 7.59
C THR A 55 -8.38 -5.58 8.07
N ALA A 56 -7.23 -4.97 8.42
CA ALA A 56 -6.10 -5.68 9.00
C ALA A 56 -6.35 -5.99 10.50
N PRO A 57 -5.79 -7.07 11.05
CA PRO A 57 -6.12 -7.55 12.41
C PRO A 57 -5.80 -6.55 13.54
N ASP A 58 -4.71 -5.79 13.40
CA ASP A 58 -4.13 -4.97 14.49
C ASP A 58 -3.87 -3.51 14.07
N GLY A 59 -4.67 -3.00 13.14
CA GLY A 59 -4.55 -1.64 12.62
C GLY A 59 -5.80 -0.82 12.90
N GLY A 60 -5.62 0.45 13.28
CA GLY A 60 -6.75 1.36 13.45
C GLY A 60 -7.28 1.89 12.11
N ASP A 61 -8.52 2.36 12.13
CA ASP A 61 -9.21 2.93 10.97
C ASP A 61 -8.55 4.22 10.47
N GLY A 62 -8.78 4.51 9.19
CA GLY A 62 -8.43 5.77 8.56
C GLY A 62 -9.50 6.83 8.79
N THR A 63 -9.09 8.09 8.82
CA THR A 63 -9.99 9.24 8.87
C THR A 63 -9.69 10.19 7.72
N LEU A 64 -10.71 10.51 6.93
CA LEU A 64 -10.65 11.46 5.82
C LEU A 64 -10.68 12.88 6.38
N GLN A 65 -9.89 13.77 5.80
CA GLN A 65 -9.75 15.17 6.21
C GLN A 65 -9.87 16.11 4.99
N ASN A 66 -10.13 17.39 5.27
CA ASN A 66 -10.11 18.52 4.33
C ASN A 66 -11.08 18.46 3.13
N GLY A 67 -11.96 17.46 3.08
CA GLY A 67 -12.91 17.31 1.96
C GLY A 67 -12.68 16.06 1.12
N ALA A 68 -11.69 15.23 1.49
CA ALA A 68 -11.51 13.91 0.91
C ALA A 68 -12.82 13.10 0.95
N THR A 69 -13.09 12.35 -0.12
CA THR A 69 -14.36 11.61 -0.30
C THR A 69 -14.14 10.21 -0.84
N PHE A 70 -15.06 9.31 -0.53
CA PHE A 70 -15.18 8.04 -1.23
C PHE A 70 -15.86 8.24 -2.59
N THR A 71 -15.35 7.60 -3.62
CA THR A 71 -15.95 7.59 -4.95
C THR A 71 -16.79 6.34 -5.14
N THR A 72 -18.05 6.53 -5.51
CA THR A 72 -18.93 5.44 -5.95
C THR A 72 -18.63 5.08 -7.40
N GLY A 73 -18.24 3.83 -7.65
CA GLY A 73 -17.97 3.30 -9.00
C GLY A 73 -16.48 3.25 -9.36
N SER A 74 -16.18 2.54 -10.44
CA SER A 74 -14.79 2.23 -10.81
C SER A 74 -13.99 3.48 -11.19
N PRO A 75 -12.88 3.82 -10.50
CA PRO A 75 -11.96 4.84 -10.99
C PRO A 75 -11.34 4.44 -12.34
N TRP A 76 -11.35 3.14 -12.67
CA TRP A 76 -10.87 2.56 -13.91
C TRP A 76 -12.02 1.96 -14.74
N PRO A 77 -12.85 2.79 -15.40
CA PRO A 77 -14.07 2.33 -16.08
C PRO A 77 -13.81 1.27 -17.18
N LYS A 78 -12.58 1.19 -17.71
CA LYS A 78 -12.20 0.17 -18.70
C LYS A 78 -11.79 -1.19 -18.11
N LEU A 79 -11.50 -1.26 -16.81
CA LEU A 79 -11.10 -2.49 -16.13
C LEU A 79 -12.27 -3.22 -15.44
N ASN A 80 -13.49 -2.67 -15.49
CA ASN A 80 -14.67 -3.21 -14.80
C ASN A 80 -14.41 -3.53 -13.31
N VAL A 81 -13.61 -2.69 -12.65
CA VAL A 81 -13.27 -2.85 -11.23
C VAL A 81 -14.37 -2.22 -10.40
N THR A 82 -15.28 -3.02 -9.86
CA THR A 82 -16.41 -2.57 -9.03
C THR A 82 -16.00 -2.18 -7.61
N GLN A 83 -14.81 -1.59 -7.44
CA GLN A 83 -14.33 -1.12 -6.16
C GLN A 83 -14.42 0.40 -6.10
N ASN A 84 -14.96 0.86 -4.98
CA ASN A 84 -14.89 2.25 -4.58
C ASN A 84 -13.44 2.63 -4.27
N ALA A 85 -13.16 3.92 -4.29
CA ALA A 85 -11.82 4.44 -4.06
C ALA A 85 -11.87 5.72 -3.24
N LEU A 86 -10.72 6.10 -2.69
CA LEU A 86 -10.54 7.40 -2.08
C LEU A 86 -10.19 8.42 -3.17
N ARG A 87 -10.89 9.56 -3.19
CA ARG A 87 -10.56 10.71 -4.04
C ARG A 87 -9.99 11.84 -3.21
N LEU A 88 -8.84 12.31 -3.69
CA LEU A 88 -8.07 13.42 -3.15
C LEU A 88 -7.92 14.46 -4.27
N ASP A 89 -8.12 15.73 -3.97
CA ASP A 89 -8.02 16.82 -4.94
C ASP A 89 -6.57 17.22 -5.30
N GLY A 90 -5.61 16.77 -4.48
CA GLY A 90 -4.19 17.07 -4.63
C GLY A 90 -3.76 18.46 -4.15
N VAL A 91 -4.61 19.14 -3.35
CA VAL A 91 -4.32 20.41 -2.68
C VAL A 91 -4.00 20.16 -1.21
N ASP A 92 -4.97 19.70 -0.42
CA ASP A 92 -4.83 19.44 1.02
C ASP A 92 -5.63 18.22 1.52
N ASP A 93 -6.39 17.55 0.64
CA ASP A 93 -7.10 16.32 0.96
C ASP A 93 -6.16 15.17 1.37
N VAL A 94 -6.45 14.56 2.52
CA VAL A 94 -5.69 13.41 3.03
C VAL A 94 -6.59 12.42 3.77
N MET A 95 -6.13 11.18 3.85
CA MET A 95 -6.59 10.20 4.84
C MET A 95 -5.46 9.91 5.82
N THR A 96 -5.74 10.02 7.11
CA THR A 96 -4.78 9.70 8.19
C THR A 96 -5.15 8.40 8.87
N THR A 97 -4.16 7.60 9.26
CA THR A 97 -4.34 6.36 10.03
C THR A 97 -3.36 6.32 11.20
N PRO A 98 -3.71 5.70 12.34
CA PRO A 98 -2.77 5.48 13.43
C PRO A 98 -1.73 4.38 13.13
N VAL A 99 -1.84 3.69 11.99
CA VAL A 99 -0.87 2.68 11.58
C VAL A 99 0.48 3.33 11.23
N VAL A 100 1.54 2.85 11.89
CA VAL A 100 2.92 3.30 11.66
C VAL A 100 3.72 2.17 11.04
N LEU A 101 4.46 2.47 9.96
CA LEU A 101 5.41 1.55 9.36
C LEU A 101 6.71 1.53 10.16
N ALA A 102 7.13 0.33 10.56
CA ALA A 102 8.41 0.08 11.19
C ALA A 102 9.52 0.17 10.13
N THR A 103 10.11 1.35 9.97
CA THR A 103 11.16 1.60 8.96
C THR A 103 12.52 1.01 9.32
N ASN A 104 12.64 0.35 10.47
CA ASN A 104 13.84 -0.37 10.93
C ASN A 104 13.80 -1.88 10.59
N GLN A 105 12.76 -2.34 9.91
CA GLN A 105 12.58 -3.72 9.45
C GLN A 105 12.17 -3.72 7.97
N SER A 106 12.18 -4.90 7.36
CA SER A 106 11.64 -5.07 6.01
C SER A 106 10.14 -4.77 5.99
N PHE A 107 9.70 -3.97 5.03
CA PHE A 107 8.28 -3.67 4.84
C PHE A 107 7.94 -3.57 3.35
N THR A 108 6.66 -3.79 3.04
CA THR A 108 6.11 -3.63 1.70
C THR A 108 4.89 -2.72 1.77
N VAL A 109 4.77 -1.83 0.80
CA VAL A 109 3.53 -1.09 0.56
C VAL A 109 3.13 -1.30 -0.90
N ALA A 110 1.85 -1.61 -1.12
CA ALA A 110 1.27 -1.73 -2.44
C ALA A 110 -0.07 -0.99 -2.48
N THR A 111 -0.33 -0.26 -3.56
CA THR A 111 -1.58 0.47 -3.75
C THR A 111 -1.82 0.76 -5.23
N TRP A 112 -3.09 0.89 -5.60
CA TRP A 112 -3.50 1.33 -6.93
C TRP A 112 -3.78 2.82 -6.91
N VAL A 113 -3.15 3.56 -7.81
CA VAL A 113 -3.33 5.02 -7.92
C VAL A 113 -3.69 5.38 -9.35
N LYS A 114 -4.76 6.16 -9.49
CA LYS A 114 -5.07 6.86 -10.73
C LYS A 114 -4.71 8.33 -10.56
N VAL A 115 -3.72 8.77 -11.33
CA VAL A 115 -3.27 10.17 -11.31
C VAL A 115 -3.99 10.94 -12.42
N ASP A 116 -4.87 11.87 -12.05
CA ASP A 116 -5.61 12.69 -13.02
C ASP A 116 -4.75 13.83 -13.60
N ASN A 117 -3.78 14.35 -12.83
CA ASN A 117 -2.86 15.40 -13.28
C ASN A 117 -1.39 14.97 -13.13
N PRO A 118 -0.81 14.31 -14.14
CA PRO A 118 0.57 13.82 -14.05
C PRO A 118 1.63 14.91 -14.14
N LYS A 119 1.25 16.20 -14.28
CA LYS A 119 2.20 17.32 -14.39
C LYS A 119 2.80 17.75 -13.04
N ARG A 120 2.32 17.20 -11.93
CA ARG A 120 2.80 17.50 -10.58
C ARG A 120 3.12 16.20 -9.85
N ALA A 121 4.16 16.24 -9.02
CA ALA A 121 4.42 15.15 -8.08
C ALA A 121 3.27 15.10 -7.06
N GLN A 122 2.77 13.90 -6.79
CA GLN A 122 1.73 13.64 -5.79
C GLN A 122 2.27 12.63 -4.78
N SER A 123 2.01 12.87 -3.50
CA SER A 123 2.33 11.93 -2.43
C SER A 123 1.16 10.97 -2.24
N VAL A 124 1.43 9.67 -2.35
CA VAL A 124 0.42 8.62 -2.16
C VAL A 124 0.42 8.12 -0.71
N LEU A 125 1.60 8.08 -0.11
CA LEU A 125 1.81 7.73 1.30
C LEU A 125 2.87 8.66 1.85
N SER A 126 2.66 9.13 3.08
CA SER A 126 3.68 9.79 3.86
C SER A 126 3.60 9.33 5.31
N GLN A 127 4.74 9.29 5.97
CA GLN A 127 4.84 9.07 7.40
C GLN A 127 5.65 10.23 7.98
N SER A 128 5.07 10.91 8.97
CA SER A 128 5.81 11.94 9.69
C SER A 128 6.77 11.28 10.68
N GLY A 129 8.02 11.73 10.71
CA GLY A 129 8.97 11.32 11.74
C GLY A 129 8.73 12.07 13.06
N PRO A 130 9.21 11.54 14.19
CA PRO A 130 9.33 12.35 15.40
C PRO A 130 10.25 13.54 15.08
N GLY A 131 9.75 14.76 15.18
CA GLY A 131 10.53 15.96 14.87
C GLY A 131 11.78 16.01 15.74
N SER A 132 12.98 16.04 15.14
CA SER A 132 14.19 16.35 15.91
C SER A 132 14.01 17.72 16.55
N PRO A 133 14.24 17.88 17.87
CA PRO A 133 14.33 19.18 18.50
C PRO A 133 15.46 19.95 17.79
N ARG A 134 15.12 20.99 17.04
CA ARG A 134 16.12 21.92 16.51
C ARG A 134 16.54 22.82 17.67
N THR A 135 17.49 22.37 18.48
CA THR A 135 18.25 23.28 19.34
C THR A 135 19.22 24.04 18.43
N ARG A 136 18.91 25.32 18.20
CA ARG A 136 19.80 26.29 17.56
C ARG A 136 20.70 26.92 18.62
#